data_AF-A0A964VQ08-F1
#
_entry.id   AF-A0A964VQ08-F1
#
_cell.length_a   1.000
_cell.length_b   1.000
_cell.length_c   1.000
_cell.angle_alpha   90.00
_cell.angle_beta   90.00
_cell.angle_gamma   90.00
#
_symmetry.space_group_name_H-M   'P 1'
#
loop_
_entity.id
_entity.type
_entity.pdbx_description
1 polymer ?
#
loop_
_entity_poly.entity_id
_entity_poly.type
_entity_poly.pdbx_seq_one_letter_code
_entity_poly.pdbx_strand_id
1 'polypeptide(L)' 'MDLTQLAALLVGLGCPAEKSAEMAAQLDKRARQLAEAKGRSYEDALGHLLKLMQQGWAAKEKGV' A
#
# COMPACT_ATOMS: atom_id res chain seq x y z
N MET A 1 10.26 2.91 -7.27
CA MET A 1 10.04 2.11 -6.06
C MET A 1 9.85 0.67 -6.49
N ASP A 2 10.63 -0.26 -5.93
CA ASP A 2 10.50 -1.70 -6.23
C ASP A 2 9.62 -2.41 -5.18
N LEU A 3 9.10 -3.59 -5.53
CA LEU A 3 8.19 -4.35 -4.67
C LEU A 3 8.80 -4.67 -3.30
N THR A 4 10.10 -4.94 -3.23
CA THR A 4 10.81 -5.23 -1.98
C THR A 4 10.84 -4.01 -1.05
N GLN A 5 11.08 -2.82 -1.61
CA GLN A 5 11.05 -1.57 -0.83
C GLN A 5 9.63 -1.27 -0.34
N LEU A 6 8.62 -1.49 -1.19
CA LEU A 6 7.23 -1.31 -0.82
C LEU A 6 6.81 -2.29 0.29
N ALA A 7 7.22 -3.56 0.22
CA ALA A 7 6.97 -4.55 1.26
C ALA A 7 7.59 -4.15 2.60
N ALA A 8 8.85 -3.71 2.61
CA ALA A 8 9.51 -3.22 3.83
C ALA A 8 8.77 -2.01 4.43
N LEU A 9 8.29 -1.10 3.58
CA LEU A 9 7.52 0.07 4.01
C LEU A 9 6.16 -0.34 4.60
N LEU A 10 5.48 -1.31 3.99
CA LEU A 10 4.26 -1.90 4.53
C LEU A 10 4.49 -2.53 5.91
N VAL A 11 5.61 -3.24 6.12
CA VAL A 11 5.95 -3.77 7.45
C VAL A 11 6.12 -2.66 8.48
N GLY A 12 6.85 -1.59 8.14
CA GLY A 12 7.01 -0.43 9.02
C GLY A 12 5.70 0.31 9.34
N LEU A 13 4.69 0.16 8.49
CA LEU A 13 3.36 0.73 8.68
C LEU A 13 2.42 -0.16 9.51
N GLY A 14 2.81 -1.41 9.83
CA GLY A 14 2.01 -2.37 10.60
C GLY A 14 1.55 -3.62 9.84
N CYS A 15 2.02 -3.83 8.61
CA CYS A 15 1.72 -5.05 7.84
C CYS A 15 2.49 -6.25 8.42
N PRO A 16 1.85 -7.42 8.55
CA PRO A 16 2.58 -8.66 8.80
C PRO A 16 3.62 -8.92 7.70
N ALA A 17 4.87 -9.19 8.08
CA ALA A 17 5.97 -9.40 7.13
C ALA A 17 5.67 -10.51 6.12
N GLU A 18 5.01 -11.59 6.55
CA GLU A 18 4.57 -12.70 5.70
C GLU A 18 3.60 -12.28 4.58
N LYS A 19 2.80 -11.23 4.80
CA LYS A 19 1.80 -10.71 3.84
C LYS A 19 2.31 -9.52 3.06
N SER A 20 3.37 -8.87 3.54
CA SER A 20 3.89 -7.63 2.98
C SER A 20 4.30 -7.73 1.51
N ALA A 21 4.89 -8.86 1.09
CA ALA A 21 5.31 -9.08 -0.29
C ALA A 21 4.12 -9.22 -1.25
N GLU A 22 3.12 -10.02 -0.89
CA GLU A 22 1.89 -10.18 -1.67
C GLU A 22 1.13 -8.84 -1.75
N MET A 23 1.03 -8.15 -0.62
CA MET A 23 0.33 -6.88 -0.52
C MET A 23 1.04 -5.76 -1.30
N ALA A 24 2.37 -5.76 -1.33
CA ALA A 24 3.15 -4.85 -2.17
C ALA A 24 2.83 -5.07 -3.66
N ALA A 25 2.79 -6.31 -4.13
CA ALA A 25 2.44 -6.62 -5.52
C ALA A 25 1.02 -6.17 -5.87
N GLN A 26 0.06 -6.35 -4.96
CA GLN A 26 -1.31 -5.88 -5.14
C GLN A 26 -1.42 -4.35 -5.16
N LEU A 27 -0.71 -3.66 -4.25
CA LEU A 27 -0.69 -2.20 -4.22
C LEU A 27 -0.05 -1.62 -5.47
N ASP A 28 1.08 -2.15 -5.94
CA ASP A 28 1.76 -1.69 -7.15
C ASP A 28 0.84 -1.80 -8.36
N LYS A 29 0.19 -2.95 -8.55
CA LYS A 29 -0.76 -3.17 -9.64
C LYS A 29 -1.93 -2.18 -9.57
N ARG A 30 -2.52 -1.97 -8.39
CA ARG A 30 -3.60 -1.00 -8.20
C ARG A 30 -3.13 0.44 -8.41
N ALA A 31 -1.92 0.80 -7.99
CA ALA A 31 -1.38 2.13 -8.16
C ALA A 31 -1.22 2.47 -9.65
N ARG A 32 -0.74 1.53 -10.46
CA ARG A 32 -0.66 1.66 -11.92
C ARG A 32 -2.04 1.83 -12.55
N GLN A 33 -2.98 0.95 -12.20
CA GLN A 33 -4.35 1.05 -12.71
C GLN A 33 -5.02 2.37 -12.31
N LEU A 34 -4.82 2.83 -11.08
CA LEU A 34 -5.37 4.08 -10.57
C LEU A 34 -4.73 5.30 -11.24
N ALA A 35 -3.41 5.24 -11.49
CA ALA A 35 -2.67 6.24 -12.22
C ALA A 35 -3.23 6.40 -13.64
N GLU A 36 -3.42 5.30 -14.36
CA GLU A 36 -4.00 5.28 -15.70
C GLU A 36 -5.47 5.73 -15.69
N ALA A 37 -6.29 5.21 -14.77
CA ALA A 37 -7.72 5.50 -14.73
C ALA A 37 -8.06 6.92 -14.28
N LYS A 38 -7.22 7.54 -13.44
CA LYS A 38 -7.44 8.90 -12.91
C LYS A 38 -6.49 9.95 -13.48
N GLY A 39 -5.60 9.58 -14.41
CA GLY A 39 -4.59 10.48 -14.98
C GLY A 39 -3.64 11.06 -13.93
N ARG A 40 -3.30 10.28 -12.89
CA ARG A 40 -2.38 10.69 -11.82
C ARG A 40 -1.04 10.00 -11.96
N SER A 41 0.01 10.57 -11.38
CA SER A 41 1.29 9.88 -11.29
C SER A 41 1.18 8.63 -10.41
N TYR A 42 1.97 7.61 -10.74
CA TYR A 42 2.07 6.38 -9.96
C TYR A 42 2.35 6.65 -8.47
N GLU A 43 3.26 7.58 -8.17
CA GLU A 43 3.62 7.94 -6.79
C GLU A 43 2.44 8.53 -6.00
N ASP A 44 1.62 9.35 -6.65
CA ASP A 44 0.44 9.97 -6.08
C ASP A 44 -0.66 8.92 -5.80
N ALA A 45 -0.87 8.03 -6.76
CA ALA A 45 -1.78 6.89 -6.65
C ALA A 45 -1.34 5.91 -5.53
N LEU A 46 -0.06 5.56 -5.50
CA LEU A 46 0.52 4.68 -4.49
C LEU A 46 0.45 5.32 -3.09
N GLY A 47 0.80 6.59 -2.96
CA GLY A 47 0.71 7.32 -1.70
C GLY A 47 -0.71 7.40 -1.16
N HIS A 48 -1.70 7.54 -2.05
CA HIS A 48 -3.11 7.47 -1.67
C HIS A 48 -3.51 6.08 -1.14
N LEU A 49 -3.09 5.00 -1.82
CA LEU A 49 -3.35 3.63 -1.40
C LEU A 49 -2.67 3.29 -0.06
N LEU A 50 -1.43 3.75 0.15
CA LEU A 50 -0.70 3.56 1.40
C LEU A 50 -1.39 4.25 2.57
N LYS A 51 -1.87 5.49 2.41
CA LYS A 51 -2.66 6.19 3.43
C LYS A 51 -3.93 5.43 3.79
N LEU A 52 -4.62 4.88 2.79
CA LEU A 52 -5.85 4.10 3.01
C LEU A 52 -5.57 2.78 3.75
N MET A 53 -4.48 2.09 3.42
CA MET A 53 -4.04 0.89 4.15
C MET A 53 -3.67 1.21 5.61
N GLN A 54 -2.92 2.28 5.83
CA GLN A 54 -2.52 2.73 7.18
C GLN A 54 -3.74 3.00 8.07
N GLN A 55 -4.80 3.61 7.52
CA GLN A 55 -6.06 3.81 8.24
C GLN A 55 -6.75 2.47 8.59
N GLY A 56 -6.71 1.50 7.68
CA GLY A 56 -7.28 0.16 7.90
C GLY A 56 -6.59 -0.61 9.02
N TRP A 57 -5.26 -0.45 9.19
CA TRP A 57 -4.53 -1.10 10.27
C TRP A 57 -4.60 -0.33 11.58
N ALA A 58 -4.55 1.00 11.54
CA ALA A 58 -4.79 1.83 12.71
C ALA A 58 -6.21 1.62 13.29
N ALA A 59 -7.21 1.36 12.43
CA ALA A 59 -8.54 0.97 12.87
C ALA A 59 -8.57 -0.43 13.49
N LYS A 60 -7.76 -1.37 12.97
CA LYS A 60 -7.65 -2.74 13.50
C LYS A 60 -6.98 -2.79 14.87
N GLU A 61 -6.02 -1.91 15.15
CA GLU A 61 -5.42 -1.74 16.49
C GLU A 61 -6.40 -1.16 17.51
N LYS A 62 -7.43 -0.41 17.07
CA LYS A 62 -8.39 0.22 17.98
C LYS A 62 -9.58 -0.64 18.38
N GLY A 63 -9.67 -1.90 17.95
CA GLY A 63 -10.62 -2.88 18.48
C GLY A 63 -12.08 -2.41 18.51
N VAL A 64 -12.82 -2.70 17.44
CA VAL A 64 -14.25 -2.98 17.58
C VAL A 64 -14.45 -4.49 17.63
#